data_AF-A0AAV7G1P2-F1
#
_entry.id   AF-A0AAV7G1P2-F1
#
_cell.length_a   1.000
_cell.length_b   1.000
_cell.length_c   1.000
_cell.angle_alpha   90.00
_cell.angle_beta   90.00
_cell.angle_gamma   90.00
#
_symmetry.space_group_name_H-M   'P 1'
#
loop_
_entity.id
_entity.type
_entity.pdbx_description
1 polymer ?
#
loop_
_entity_poly.entity_id
_entity_poly.type
_entity_poly.pdbx_seq_one_letter_code
_entity_poly.pdbx_strand_id
1 'polypeptide(L)'
;MVVKVPARSDRACSPPLGFVTVYEFSLRAGLRFPPSPELSDILMICGVSLAQLSYRAISIIMGLIVLFRDRGAVLSPDCLARMGRLIGDTQGRISFRSKWLDIRTRDPSKSWISDFFYVKNDWNLLKK
;
A
#
# COMPACT_ATOMS: atom_id res chain seq x y z
N MET A 1 16.57 2.65 8.35
CA MET A 1 15.81 2.92 7.10
C MET A 1 16.70 3.72 6.17
N VAL A 2 16.94 3.26 4.94
CA VAL A 2 17.71 4.02 3.93
C VAL A 2 16.72 4.64 2.95
N VAL A 3 16.84 5.95 2.73
CA VAL A 3 15.99 6.73 1.82
C VAL A 3 16.83 7.29 0.68
N LYS A 4 16.29 7.24 -0.54
CA LYS A 4 16.88 7.86 -1.73
C LYS A 4 15.88 8.84 -2.34
N VAL A 5 16.34 10.07 -2.54
CA VAL A 5 15.58 11.14 -3.21
C VAL A 5 15.57 10.86 -4.72
N PRO A 6 14.42 10.95 -5.40
CA PRO A 6 14.35 10.70 -6.83
C PRO A 6 14.99 11.84 -7.64
N ALA A 7 15.62 11.49 -8.75
CA ALA A 7 16.05 12.45 -9.76
C ALA A 7 14.84 12.93 -10.59
N ARG A 8 14.99 14.05 -11.31
CA ARG A 8 13.90 14.60 -12.15
C ARG A 8 13.40 13.63 -13.23
N SER A 9 14.26 12.75 -13.72
CA SER A 9 13.93 11.72 -14.72
C SER A 9 13.22 10.51 -14.13
N ASP A 10 13.27 10.34 -12.82
CA ASP A 10 12.80 9.13 -12.16
C ASP A 10 11.27 9.05 -12.20
N ARG A 11 10.76 7.82 -12.17
CA ARG A 11 9.34 7.53 -12.14
C ARG A 11 9.02 6.71 -10.92
N ALA A 12 7.91 7.07 -10.27
CA ALA A 12 7.38 6.35 -9.12
C ALA A 12 7.00 4.89 -9.45
N CYS A 13 6.68 4.58 -10.71
CA CYS A 13 6.45 3.22 -11.20
C CYS A 13 7.72 2.42 -11.54
N SER A 14 8.91 3.00 -11.36
CA SER A 14 10.17 2.35 -11.68
C SER A 14 11.20 2.61 -10.57
N PRO A 15 11.01 1.99 -9.39
CA PRO A 15 11.97 2.13 -8.30
C PRO A 15 13.31 1.46 -8.64
N PRO A 16 14.44 2.00 -8.15
CA PRO A 16 15.74 1.34 -8.26
C PRO A 16 15.73 -0.07 -7.66
N LEU A 17 16.63 -0.93 -8.13
CA LEU A 17 16.76 -2.29 -7.61
C LEU A 17 16.98 -2.30 -6.09
N GLY A 18 16.13 -3.04 -5.38
CA GLY A 18 16.20 -3.14 -3.92
C GLY A 18 15.45 -2.03 -3.18
N PHE A 19 14.75 -1.14 -3.88
CA PHE A 19 13.93 -0.09 -3.29
C PHE A 19 12.44 -0.29 -3.61
N VAL A 20 11.59 0.36 -2.83
CA VAL A 20 10.17 0.58 -3.11
C VAL A 20 9.87 2.07 -3.13
N THR A 21 8.90 2.45 -3.94
CA THR A 21 8.38 3.81 -3.98
C THR A 21 7.43 4.05 -2.81
N VAL A 22 7.62 5.17 -2.12
CA VAL A 22 6.77 5.64 -1.04
C VAL A 22 6.39 7.09 -1.32
N TYR A 23 5.10 7.39 -1.19
CA TYR A 23 4.63 8.75 -1.35
C TYR A 23 4.59 9.51 -0.03
N GLU A 24 4.74 10.82 -0.08
CA GLU A 24 4.59 11.67 1.09
C GLU A 24 3.21 11.50 1.75
N PHE A 25 2.15 11.43 0.93
CA PHE A 25 0.79 11.22 1.43
C PHE A 25 0.65 9.90 2.20
N SER A 26 1.45 8.89 1.88
CA SER A 26 1.40 7.60 2.58
C SER A 26 1.82 7.78 4.03
N LEU A 27 2.87 8.58 4.27
CA LEU A 27 3.31 8.94 5.63
C LEU A 27 2.24 9.75 6.38
N ARG A 28 1.65 10.75 5.71
CA ARG A 28 0.57 11.57 6.28
C ARG A 28 -0.66 10.73 6.64
N ALA A 29 -0.93 9.68 5.88
CA ALA A 29 -2.01 8.72 6.14
C ALA A 29 -1.69 7.70 7.24
N GLY A 30 -0.53 7.80 7.89
CA GLY A 30 -0.18 6.97 9.04
C GLY A 30 0.77 5.82 8.72
N LEU A 31 1.28 5.68 7.49
CA LEU A 31 2.34 4.72 7.20
C LEU A 31 3.57 4.99 8.09
N ARG A 32 4.08 3.93 8.71
CA ARG A 32 5.30 3.96 9.50
C ARG A 32 6.28 2.90 9.00
N PHE A 33 7.55 3.08 9.34
CA PHE A 33 8.64 2.15 9.03
C PHE A 33 9.27 1.64 10.33
N PRO A 34 9.51 0.32 10.47
CA PRO A 34 9.15 -0.74 9.51
C PRO A 34 7.63 -0.82 9.29
N PRO A 35 7.17 -1.23 8.08
CA PRO A 35 5.76 -1.45 7.82
C PRO A 35 5.21 -2.46 8.82
N SER A 36 3.93 -2.31 9.17
CA SER A 36 3.31 -3.29 10.04
C SER A 36 3.22 -4.66 9.34
N PRO A 37 3.31 -5.78 10.08
CA PRO A 37 3.12 -7.11 9.50
C PRO A 37 1.79 -7.22 8.76
N GLU A 38 0.72 -6.67 9.35
CA GLU A 38 -0.63 -6.68 8.78
C GLU A 38 -0.67 -5.94 7.43
N LEU A 39 -0.02 -4.77 7.32
CA LEU A 39 0.06 -4.06 6.05
C LEU A 39 0.81 -4.88 4.99
N SER A 40 1.90 -5.53 5.39
CA SER A 40 2.72 -6.36 4.49
C SER A 40 1.92 -7.56 3.96
N ASP A 41 1.18 -8.24 4.85
CA ASP A 41 0.30 -9.36 4.49
C ASP A 41 -0.81 -8.91 3.54
N ILE A 42 -1.44 -7.76 3.80
CA ILE A 42 -2.48 -7.20 2.94
C ILE A 42 -1.95 -6.92 1.55
N LEU A 43 -0.80 -6.26 1.45
CA LEU A 43 -0.16 -5.96 0.17
C LEU A 43 0.18 -7.24 -0.58
N MET A 44 0.71 -8.25 0.11
CA MET A 44 1.07 -9.56 -0.44
C MET A 44 -0.14 -10.31 -0.99
N ILE A 45 -1.22 -10.43 -0.21
CA ILE A 45 -2.44 -11.14 -0.61
C ILE A 45 -3.18 -10.44 -1.72
N CYS A 46 -3.18 -9.10 -1.69
CA CYS A 46 -3.70 -8.34 -2.81
C CYS A 46 -2.78 -8.51 -4.03
N GLY A 47 -1.48 -8.68 -3.87
CA GLY A 47 -0.57 -8.69 -5.03
C GLY A 47 -0.29 -7.28 -5.55
N VAL A 48 -0.30 -6.27 -4.67
CA VAL A 48 -0.07 -4.86 -5.03
C VAL A 48 1.14 -4.29 -4.33
N SER A 49 1.83 -3.39 -5.02
CA SER A 49 2.88 -2.59 -4.40
C SER A 49 2.28 -1.50 -3.52
N LEU A 50 3.01 -1.11 -2.48
CA LEU A 50 2.63 0.00 -1.59
C LEU A 50 2.33 1.30 -2.36
N ALA A 51 3.08 1.55 -3.43
CA ALA A 51 2.91 2.74 -4.27
C ALA A 51 1.61 2.73 -5.09
N GLN A 52 0.96 1.58 -5.25
CA GLN A 52 -0.35 1.54 -5.88
C GLN A 52 -1.48 1.99 -4.94
N LEU A 53 -1.23 2.11 -3.63
CA LEU A 53 -2.27 2.58 -2.72
C LEU A 53 -2.57 4.07 -2.94
N SER A 54 -3.84 4.40 -3.08
CA SER A 54 -4.30 5.79 -3.00
C SER A 54 -4.21 6.29 -1.56
N TYR A 55 -4.20 7.61 -1.35
CA TYR A 55 -4.26 8.19 0.00
C TYR A 55 -5.41 7.60 0.82
N ARG A 56 -6.61 7.55 0.22
CA ARG A 56 -7.79 6.95 0.85
C ARG A 56 -7.57 5.48 1.21
N ALA A 57 -6.99 4.70 0.30
CA ALA A 57 -6.73 3.29 0.54
C ALA A 57 -5.82 3.07 1.74
N ILE A 58 -4.70 3.80 1.80
CA ILE A 58 -3.76 3.65 2.91
C ILE A 58 -4.34 4.19 4.23
N SER A 59 -5.07 5.30 4.23
CA SER A 59 -5.73 5.80 5.45
C SER A 59 -6.73 4.78 6.01
N ILE A 60 -7.51 4.12 5.14
CA ILE A 60 -8.44 3.07 5.55
C ILE A 60 -7.69 1.88 6.15
N ILE A 61 -6.66 1.37 5.46
CA ILE A 61 -5.90 0.20 5.91
C ILE A 61 -5.23 0.50 7.25
N MET A 62 -4.55 1.63 7.38
CA MET A 62 -3.91 2.02 8.65
C MET A 62 -4.93 2.22 9.76
N GLY A 63 -6.08 2.83 9.47
CA GLY A 63 -7.18 2.98 10.43
C GLY A 63 -7.73 1.65 10.92
N LEU A 64 -7.90 0.66 10.02
CA LEU A 64 -8.32 -0.69 10.40
C LEU A 64 -7.28 -1.41 11.24
N ILE A 65 -5.99 -1.29 10.90
CA ILE A 65 -4.90 -1.88 11.70
C ILE A 65 -4.92 -1.32 13.12
N VAL A 66 -5.03 0.02 13.27
CA VAL A 66 -5.11 0.66 14.59
C VAL A 66 -6.37 0.22 15.34
N LEU A 67 -7.53 0.18 14.68
CA LEU A 67 -8.79 -0.25 15.29
C LEU A 67 -8.72 -1.69 15.81
N PHE A 68 -8.15 -2.61 15.04
CA PHE A 68 -8.02 -4.01 15.47
C PHE A 68 -7.08 -4.13 16.66
N ARG A 69 -5.94 -3.44 16.62
CA ARG A 69 -4.97 -3.43 17.72
C ARG A 69 -5.56 -2.86 19.01
N ASP A 70 -6.33 -1.78 18.92
CA ASP A 70 -7.05 -1.18 20.04
C ASP A 70 -8.01 -2.19 20.70
N ARG A 71 -8.59 -3.10 19.91
CA ARG A 71 -9.48 -4.18 20.40
C ARG A 71 -8.74 -5.46 20.79
N GLY A 72 -7.41 -5.45 20.85
CA GLY A 72 -6.60 -6.64 21.16
C GLY A 72 -6.62 -7.71 20.06
N ALA A 73 -6.96 -7.33 18.82
CA ALA A 73 -7.03 -8.22 17.66
C ALA A 73 -5.98 -7.85 16.60
N VAL A 74 -5.73 -8.76 15.68
CA VAL A 74 -4.87 -8.55 14.51
C VAL A 74 -5.74 -8.52 13.26
N LEU A 75 -5.54 -7.52 12.40
CA LEU A 75 -6.21 -7.47 11.10
C LEU A 75 -5.62 -8.55 10.20
N SER A 76 -6.23 -9.74 10.24
CA SER A 76 -5.77 -10.88 9.45
C SER A 76 -6.36 -10.86 8.03
N PRO A 77 -5.74 -11.60 7.11
CA PRO A 77 -6.29 -11.87 5.78
C PRO A 77 -7.72 -12.42 5.82
N ASP A 78 -7.99 -13.35 6.73
CA ASP A 78 -9.32 -13.96 6.89
C ASP A 78 -10.35 -12.94 7.36
N CYS A 79 -9.97 -12.01 8.23
CA CYS A 79 -10.83 -10.90 8.61
C CYS A 79 -11.22 -10.06 7.39
N LEU A 80 -10.26 -9.74 6.52
CA LEU A 80 -10.55 -9.02 5.27
C LEU A 80 -11.45 -9.82 4.33
N ALA A 81 -11.16 -11.11 4.12
CA ALA A 81 -11.99 -11.98 3.29
C ALA A 81 -13.44 -12.10 3.80
N ARG A 82 -13.66 -12.03 5.12
CA ARG A 82 -15.00 -11.98 5.73
C ARG A 82 -15.67 -10.62 5.58
N MET A 83 -14.91 -9.54 5.49
CA MET A 83 -15.44 -8.19 5.33
C MET A 83 -15.84 -7.89 3.89
N GLY A 84 -15.18 -8.46 2.89
CA GLY A 84 -15.42 -8.12 1.49
C GLY A 84 -14.64 -8.99 0.51
N ARG A 85 -14.72 -8.61 -0.77
CA ARG A 85 -14.07 -9.35 -1.86
C ARG A 85 -12.98 -8.50 -2.50
N LEU A 86 -11.84 -9.12 -2.77
CA LEU A 86 -10.81 -8.57 -3.64
C LEU A 86 -11.19 -8.82 -5.09
N ILE A 87 -11.14 -7.77 -5.91
CA ILE A 87 -11.47 -7.78 -7.33
C ILE A 87 -10.31 -7.11 -8.07
N GLY A 88 -9.65 -7.85 -8.96
CA GLY A 88 -8.68 -7.29 -9.90
C GLY A 88 -9.36 -6.79 -11.18
N ASP A 89 -8.89 -5.69 -11.75
CA ASP A 89 -9.23 -5.29 -13.12
C ASP A 89 -8.11 -5.67 -14.11
N THR A 90 -8.41 -5.58 -15.41
CA THR A 90 -7.47 -5.90 -16.51
C THR A 90 -6.28 -4.94 -16.56
N GLN A 91 -6.34 -3.82 -15.85
CA GLN A 91 -5.28 -2.81 -15.77
C GLN A 91 -4.38 -3.05 -14.54
N GLY A 92 -4.61 -4.12 -13.79
CA GLY A 92 -3.85 -4.46 -12.60
C GLY A 92 -4.13 -3.56 -11.40
N ARG A 93 -5.31 -2.91 -11.38
CA ARG A 93 -5.87 -2.32 -10.16
C ARG A 93 -6.58 -3.39 -9.37
N ILE A 94 -6.57 -3.20 -8.05
CA ILE A 94 -7.25 -4.08 -7.11
C ILE A 94 -8.20 -3.24 -6.30
N SER A 95 -9.42 -3.75 -6.21
CA SER A 95 -10.48 -3.17 -5.40
C SER A 95 -10.87 -4.16 -4.32
N PHE A 96 -10.83 -3.74 -3.07
CA PHE A 96 -11.51 -4.44 -1.99
C PHE A 96 -12.90 -3.84 -1.84
N ARG A 97 -13.94 -4.64 -2.08
CA ARG A 97 -15.33 -4.18 -2.07
C ARG A 97 -16.15 -4.93 -1.02
N SER A 98 -16.81 -4.16 -0.17
CA SER A 98 -17.84 -4.63 0.76
C SER A 98 -19.02 -3.65 0.76
N LYS A 99 -20.04 -3.93 1.57
CA LYS A 99 -21.18 -3.03 1.77
C LYS A 99 -20.76 -1.66 2.35
N TRP A 100 -19.69 -1.63 3.16
CA TRP A 100 -19.31 -0.45 3.95
C TRP A 100 -17.88 0.05 3.67
N LEU A 101 -17.11 -0.69 2.88
CA LEU A 101 -15.70 -0.43 2.60
C LEU A 101 -15.41 -0.62 1.11
N ASP A 102 -14.86 0.42 0.48
CA ASP A 102 -14.37 0.42 -0.90
C ASP A 102 -12.95 0.96 -0.90
N ILE A 103 -11.97 0.06 -1.06
CA ILE A 103 -10.56 0.39 -1.20
C ILE A 103 -10.20 0.14 -2.65
N ARG A 104 -9.61 1.13 -3.32
CA ARG A 104 -9.11 0.96 -4.69
C ARG A 104 -7.67 1.40 -4.80
N THR A 105 -6.88 0.59 -5.50
CA THR A 105 -5.54 0.98 -5.91
C THR A 105 -5.59 1.91 -7.12
N ARG A 106 -4.53 2.69 -7.30
CA ARG A 106 -4.31 3.52 -8.48
C ARG A 106 -4.05 2.64 -9.71
N ASP A 107 -4.31 3.24 -10.87
CA ASP A 107 -3.86 2.70 -12.15
C ASP A 107 -2.33 2.59 -12.16
N PRO A 108 -1.74 1.44 -12.45
CA PRO A 108 -0.29 1.33 -12.55
C PRO A 108 0.30 2.08 -13.76
N SER A 109 -0.51 2.34 -14.78
CA SER A 109 -0.09 3.00 -16.02
C SER A 109 -0.30 4.52 -16.03
N LYS A 110 -1.04 5.08 -15.05
CA LYS A 110 -1.45 6.50 -15.01
C LYS A 110 -1.45 7.06 -13.58
N SER A 111 -1.47 8.39 -13.45
CA SER A 111 -1.78 9.07 -12.18
C SER A 111 -0.77 8.87 -11.03
N TRP A 112 0.50 8.70 -11.36
CA TRP A 112 1.61 8.75 -10.40
C TRP A 112 1.84 10.18 -9.92
N ILE A 113 2.06 10.36 -8.61
CA ILE A 113 2.29 11.67 -7.99
C ILE A 113 3.78 12.00 -8.03
N SER A 114 4.15 13.29 -8.10
CA SER A 114 5.55 13.74 -8.09
C SER A 114 6.23 13.62 -6.73
N ASP A 115 5.44 13.69 -5.65
CA ASP A 115 5.94 13.77 -4.28
C ASP A 115 6.18 12.36 -3.70
N PHE A 116 7.25 11.74 -4.16
CA PHE A 116 7.67 10.40 -3.75
C PHE A 116 9.16 10.35 -3.39
N PHE A 117 9.53 9.28 -2.69
CA PHE A 117 10.92 8.91 -2.43
C PHE A 117 11.05 7.39 -2.46
N TYR A 118 12.29 6.93 -2.57
CA TYR A 118 12.60 5.51 -2.56
C TYR A 118 13.06 5.08 -1.18
N VAL A 119 12.54 3.97 -0.68
CA VAL A 119 12.96 3.36 0.59
C VAL A 119 13.53 1.98 0.30
N LYS A 120 14.67 1.64 0.92
CA LYS A 120 15.26 0.31 0.78
C LYS A 120 14.26 -0.75 1.26
N ASN A 121 14.03 -1.76 0.43
CA ASN A 121 13.02 -2.78 0.64
C ASN A 121 13.59 -3.93 1.48
N ASP A 122 13.89 -3.65 2.74
CA ASP A 122 14.38 -4.66 3.69
C ASP A 122 13.22 -5.57 4.22
N TRP A 123 11.97 -5.31 3.79
CA TRP A 123 10.75 -5.97 4.30
C TRP A 123 9.99 -6.80 3.25
N ASN A 124 10.63 -7.11 2.11
CA ASN A 124 10.06 -7.93 1.04
C ASN A 124 8.69 -7.45 0.51
N LEU A 125 8.44 -6.13 0.54
CA LEU A 125 7.24 -5.56 -0.06
C LEU A 125 7.23 -5.81 -1.57
N LEU A 126 6.05 -6.05 -2.14
CA LEU A 126 5.91 -6.27 -3.57
C LEU A 126 6.41 -5.07 -4.38
N LYS A 127 7.23 -5.37 -5.38
CA LYS A 127 7.73 -4.43 -6.37
C LYS A 127 6.76 -4.42 -7.55
N LYS A 128 6.61 -3.26 -8.18
CA LYS A 128 5.91 -3.15 -9.46
C LYS A 128 6.73 -2.27 -10.39
#